data_AF-B1VKJ9-F1
#
_entry.id   AF-B1VKJ9-F1
#
_cell.length_a   1.000
_cell.length_b   1.000
_cell.length_c   1.000
_cell.angle_alpha   90.00
_cell.angle_beta   90.00
_cell.angle_gamma   90.00
#
_symmetry.space_group_name_H-M   'P 1'
#
loop_
_entity.id
_entity.type
_entity.pdbx_description
1 polymer ?
#
loop_
_entity_poly.entity_id
_entity_poly.type
_entity_poly.pdbx_seq_one_letter_code
_entity_poly.pdbx_strand_id
1 'polypeptide(L)'
;MRGAQPDPRRQQMVALNIEFAVFEVGDGVEERRFNAPLTALTGETGSGKSTLLEAVWWTLGVDRTKLMHAAAACARVGFTARIGASRWRITRSTTDPKEDVAFTNITTGVEEQHPVKGSEARRSAADVFQDLLGIPRLGTGRTRVTLDLLQPWIYARQDSLPTHYLGGQGKEQRVSVGRVLLGADDETVDALRQDSTDKTKKWRSATNRVKKILRDREEHELPSLEDLQRRAAQWTAQHQEESARVRGANAELSRLQHELAALEQKASTADEARRAARTAADDRERTARLLEAAAAEARGRLAGLREAATDPSLCPQCVRPLDLTGLSQDDCPVCRRFDPERQQRTHQFQRRMAEAQQGAERAREAARRAAQAAEDARGRAGEADRAGTEAWASARAFVQDVIAPQQQIVVEAEASVRELAARLEQNTEHLRELTELTGLREQLPKLQELKEAAEAAYTAARNDTDLMVKQGTDRWSDHLLRRMQACDPEITTASVSPQDFSVTVNGGAFDSTVVTGHGRTRINVSTLLALRDTAREVPAMPVPQFLMVDSPFTGLGNSPKDQRTGAALLEGLTELATSQHPSGTGGQVIIACTELLGPPQAAVREILTSLADGAIPGLPPRDSDTP
;
A
#
# COMPACT_ATOMS: atom_id res chain seq x y z
N MET A 1 28.83 -24.20 26.64
CA MET A 1 28.86 -24.04 25.18
C MET A 1 30.20 -24.56 24.68
N ARG A 2 30.22 -25.58 23.83
CA ARG A 2 31.45 -26.02 23.14
C ARG A 2 31.76 -24.93 22.11
N GLY A 3 32.85 -24.20 22.29
CA GLY A 3 33.28 -23.17 21.36
C GLY A 3 33.41 -23.77 19.96
N ALA A 4 32.64 -23.23 19.03
CA ALA A 4 32.91 -23.46 17.62
C ALA A 4 34.33 -22.97 17.37
N GLN A 5 35.23 -23.89 16.99
CA GLN A 5 36.56 -23.51 16.53
C GLN A 5 36.39 -22.50 15.38
N PRO A 6 36.96 -21.29 15.47
CA PRO A 6 36.92 -20.35 14.37
C PRO A 6 37.55 -21.01 13.14
N ASP A 7 36.87 -20.91 11.99
CA ASP A 7 37.34 -21.47 10.73
C ASP A 7 38.74 -20.93 10.43
N PRO A 8 39.78 -21.79 10.35
CA PRO A 8 41.16 -21.36 10.12
C PRO A 8 41.37 -20.67 8.76
N ARG A 9 40.36 -20.61 7.88
CA ARG A 9 40.37 -19.82 6.65
C ARG A 9 40.05 -18.33 6.83
N ARG A 10 39.59 -17.90 8.02
CA ARG A 10 38.97 -16.56 8.20
C ARG A 10 39.91 -15.41 8.60
N GLN A 11 41.20 -15.62 8.79
CA GLN A 11 42.09 -14.54 9.28
C GLN A 11 43.45 -14.53 8.58
N GLN A 12 43.48 -14.69 7.26
CA GLN A 12 44.62 -14.22 6.47
C GLN A 12 44.23 -12.89 5.84
N MET A 13 44.97 -11.84 6.21
CA MET A 13 44.88 -10.52 5.61
C MET A 13 44.91 -10.65 4.09
N VAL A 14 43.81 -10.27 3.44
CA VAL A 14 43.66 -10.41 2.00
C VAL A 14 44.52 -9.36 1.30
N ALA A 15 45.48 -9.83 0.49
CA ALA A 15 46.25 -8.94 -0.36
C ALA A 15 45.39 -8.45 -1.52
N LEU A 16 45.34 -7.13 -1.71
CA LEU A 16 44.77 -6.47 -2.87
C LEU A 16 45.92 -5.86 -3.68
N ASN A 17 46.07 -6.28 -4.92
CA ASN A 17 47.02 -5.69 -5.87
C ASN A 17 46.32 -5.47 -7.21
N ILE A 18 46.07 -4.22 -7.56
CA ILE A 18 45.53 -3.83 -8.86
C ILE A 18 46.68 -3.85 -9.87
N GLU A 19 46.62 -4.76 -10.83
CA GLU A 19 47.67 -4.96 -11.83
C GLU A 19 47.45 -4.07 -13.07
N PHE A 20 46.18 -3.89 -13.45
CA PHE A 20 45.79 -3.15 -14.66
C PHE A 20 44.51 -2.35 -14.41
N ALA A 21 44.44 -1.11 -14.89
CA ALA A 21 43.18 -0.47 -15.23
C ALA A 21 42.83 -0.80 -16.69
N VAL A 22 41.57 -1.14 -16.95
CA VAL A 22 41.09 -1.66 -18.24
C VAL A 22 40.07 -0.68 -18.81
N PHE A 23 40.22 -0.32 -20.08
CA PHE A 23 39.35 0.60 -20.81
C PHE A 23 39.05 0.01 -22.19
N GLU A 24 37.79 -0.13 -22.56
CA GLU A 24 37.42 -0.50 -23.91
C GLU A 24 37.12 0.76 -24.72
N VAL A 25 37.92 1.04 -25.74
CA VAL A 25 37.84 2.25 -26.56
C VAL A 25 37.69 1.85 -28.03
N GLY A 26 36.56 2.20 -28.64
CA GLY A 26 36.21 1.68 -29.97
C GLY A 26 36.10 0.15 -29.94
N ASP A 27 36.81 -0.52 -30.85
CA ASP A 27 36.88 -2.00 -30.91
C ASP A 27 38.10 -2.58 -30.16
N GLY A 28 38.87 -1.74 -29.46
CA GLY A 28 40.11 -2.12 -28.77
C GLY A 28 39.97 -2.18 -27.25
N VAL A 29 40.78 -3.03 -26.61
CA VAL A 29 40.95 -3.07 -25.16
C VAL A 29 42.30 -2.45 -24.81
N GLU A 30 42.27 -1.34 -24.09
CA GLU A 30 43.42 -0.58 -23.63
C GLU A 30 43.68 -0.85 -22.14
N GLU A 31 44.92 -1.15 -21.79
CA GLU A 31 45.31 -1.48 -20.42
C GLU A 31 46.40 -0.55 -19.89
N ARG A 32 46.17 0.06 -18.72
CA ARG A 32 47.20 0.80 -17.98
C ARG A 32 47.75 -0.07 -16.84
N ARG A 33 49.04 -0.42 -16.95
CA ARG A 33 49.69 -1.39 -16.05
C ARG A 33 50.35 -0.74 -14.82
N PHE A 34 50.03 -1.26 -13.63
CA PHE A 34 50.66 -0.95 -12.33
C PHE A 34 51.58 -2.11 -11.89
N ASN A 35 52.79 -2.19 -12.44
CA ASN A 35 53.71 -3.32 -12.23
C ASN A 35 54.83 -3.06 -11.20
N ALA A 36 54.71 -2.00 -10.40
CA ALA A 36 55.62 -1.71 -9.30
C ALA A 36 54.85 -1.66 -7.98
N PRO A 37 55.51 -1.95 -6.84
CA PRO A 37 54.91 -1.80 -5.53
C PRO A 37 54.33 -0.41 -5.32
N LEU A 38 55.06 0.65 -5.70
CA LEU A 38 54.54 2.01 -5.78
C LEU A 38 54.46 2.44 -7.23
N THR A 39 53.27 2.79 -7.70
CA THR A 39 53.08 3.41 -9.01
C THR A 39 52.62 4.86 -8.86
N ALA A 40 53.35 5.79 -9.46
CA ALA A 40 53.03 7.21 -9.47
C ALA A 40 52.56 7.64 -10.86
N LEU A 41 51.30 8.07 -10.96
CA LEU A 41 50.78 8.77 -12.13
C LEU A 41 51.17 10.25 -11.98
N THR A 42 52.12 10.71 -12.78
CA THR A 42 52.62 12.10 -12.74
C THR A 42 52.23 12.85 -14.00
N GLY A 43 52.16 14.17 -13.94
CA GLY A 43 51.84 14.97 -15.12
C GLY A 43 50.91 16.15 -14.87
N GLU A 44 50.63 16.90 -15.91
CA GLU A 44 49.86 18.15 -15.87
C GLU A 44 48.45 17.96 -15.28
N THR A 45 47.95 19.00 -14.61
CA THR A 45 46.54 19.05 -14.17
C THR A 45 45.63 18.88 -15.40
N GLY A 46 44.62 18.03 -15.30
CA GLY A 46 43.71 17.75 -16.43
C GLY A 46 44.10 16.55 -17.30
N SER A 47 45.28 15.93 -17.11
CA SER A 47 45.71 14.74 -17.86
C SER A 47 44.89 13.45 -17.58
N GLY A 48 43.88 13.51 -16.72
CA GLY A 48 42.96 12.38 -16.44
C GLY A 48 43.44 11.40 -15.36
N LYS A 49 44.47 11.72 -14.58
CA LYS A 49 44.98 10.86 -13.48
C LYS A 49 43.90 10.48 -12.47
N SER A 50 43.21 11.47 -11.91
CA SER A 50 42.10 11.27 -10.97
C SER A 50 40.94 10.51 -11.62
N THR A 51 40.66 10.77 -12.89
CA THR A 51 39.64 10.03 -13.66
C THR A 51 39.95 8.54 -13.71
N LEU A 52 41.21 8.17 -13.90
CA LEU A 52 41.65 6.77 -13.91
C LEU A 52 41.44 6.11 -12.54
N LEU A 53 41.82 6.79 -11.46
CA LEU A 53 41.64 6.30 -10.10
C LEU A 53 40.16 6.17 -9.71
N GLU A 54 39.33 7.15 -10.07
CA GLU A 54 37.89 7.12 -9.83
C GLU A 54 37.19 6.02 -10.66
N ALA A 55 37.67 5.69 -11.87
CA ALA A 55 37.10 4.62 -12.68
C ALA A 55 37.12 3.25 -11.97
N VAL A 56 38.16 2.96 -11.18
CA VAL A 56 38.26 1.73 -10.37
C VAL A 56 37.08 1.61 -9.40
N TRP A 57 36.80 2.67 -8.63
CA TRP A 57 35.73 2.68 -7.63
C TRP A 57 34.34 2.81 -8.25
N TRP A 58 34.23 3.54 -9.37
CA TRP A 58 32.99 3.63 -10.13
C TRP A 58 32.56 2.29 -10.72
N THR A 59 33.52 1.47 -11.16
CA THR A 59 33.27 0.11 -11.66
C THR A 59 32.53 -0.74 -10.62
N LEU A 60 32.85 -0.54 -9.34
CA LEU A 60 32.24 -1.27 -8.21
C LEU A 60 30.90 -0.69 -7.75
N GLY A 61 30.48 0.45 -8.29
CA GLY A 61 29.18 1.04 -7.94
C GLY A 61 29.15 1.92 -6.69
N VAL A 62 30.29 2.44 -6.25
CA VAL A 62 30.41 3.26 -5.03
C VAL A 62 29.67 4.61 -5.19
N ASP A 63 28.71 4.90 -4.30
CA ASP A 63 27.65 5.93 -4.41
C ASP A 63 28.16 7.39 -4.57
N ARG A 64 29.42 7.66 -4.19
CA ARG A 64 30.06 9.00 -4.28
C ARG A 64 31.06 9.15 -5.41
N THR A 65 31.26 8.11 -6.22
CA THR A 65 32.21 8.14 -7.32
C THR A 65 31.47 8.48 -8.60
N LYS A 66 31.90 9.53 -9.30
CA LYS A 66 31.32 9.94 -10.57
C LYS A 66 32.25 9.51 -11.69
N LEU A 67 31.70 8.93 -12.76
CA LEU A 67 32.49 8.68 -13.95
C LEU A 67 32.73 10.01 -14.67
N MET A 68 33.98 10.46 -14.72
CA MET A 68 34.32 11.69 -15.44
C MET A 68 34.23 11.46 -16.96
N HIS A 69 34.01 12.54 -17.73
CA HIS A 69 33.72 12.49 -19.16
C HIS A 69 34.71 11.64 -19.99
N ALA A 70 36.01 11.68 -19.68
CA ALA A 70 37.00 10.90 -20.42
C ALA A 70 36.78 9.37 -20.27
N ALA A 71 36.54 8.88 -19.05
CA ALA A 71 36.23 7.48 -18.83
C ALA A 71 34.82 7.10 -19.33
N ALA A 72 33.89 8.06 -19.36
CA ALA A 72 32.54 7.85 -19.93
C ALA A 72 32.54 7.65 -21.46
N ALA A 73 33.61 8.08 -22.16
CA ALA A 73 33.77 7.87 -23.60
C ALA A 73 34.22 6.44 -23.96
N CYS A 74 34.69 5.66 -22.99
CA CYS A 74 34.96 4.22 -23.17
C CYS A 74 33.63 3.47 -23.30
N ALA A 75 33.61 2.26 -23.86
CA ALA A 75 32.43 1.36 -23.88
C ALA A 75 32.29 0.57 -22.57
N ARG A 76 33.42 0.18 -21.98
CA ARG A 76 33.53 -0.45 -20.66
C ARG A 76 34.75 0.09 -19.94
N VAL A 77 34.68 0.11 -18.62
CA VAL A 77 35.81 0.42 -17.75
C VAL A 77 35.94 -0.64 -16.67
N GLY A 78 37.13 -0.83 -16.15
CA GLY A 78 37.37 -1.83 -15.12
C GLY A 78 38.80 -1.90 -14.66
N PHE A 79 39.11 -2.99 -13.97
CA PHE A 79 40.46 -3.28 -13.53
C PHE A 79 40.68 -4.79 -13.38
N THR A 80 41.94 -5.19 -13.48
CA THR A 80 42.40 -6.54 -13.14
C THR A 80 43.20 -6.45 -11.85
N ALA A 81 42.83 -7.24 -10.85
CA ALA A 81 43.48 -7.27 -9.55
C ALA A 81 43.72 -8.71 -9.06
N ARG A 82 44.82 -8.90 -8.35
CA ARG A 82 45.02 -10.08 -7.49
C ARG A 82 44.40 -9.77 -6.13
N ILE A 83 43.41 -10.57 -5.74
CA ILE A 83 42.71 -10.47 -4.47
C ILE A 83 42.87 -11.80 -3.74
N GLY A 84 43.63 -11.80 -2.66
CA GLY A 84 44.11 -13.02 -2.02
C GLY A 84 44.92 -13.87 -2.99
N ALA A 85 44.54 -15.14 -3.16
CA ALA A 85 45.21 -16.06 -4.09
C ALA A 85 44.65 -16.02 -5.53
N SER A 86 43.53 -15.31 -5.76
CA SER A 86 42.84 -15.31 -7.06
C SER A 86 43.12 -14.05 -7.86
N ARG A 87 43.11 -14.17 -9.19
CA ARG A 87 43.21 -13.05 -10.11
C ARG A 87 41.85 -12.77 -10.71
N TRP A 88 41.36 -11.54 -10.57
CA TRP A 88 40.02 -11.12 -10.98
C TRP A 88 40.12 -10.00 -12.01
N ARG A 89 39.31 -10.08 -13.06
CA ARG A 89 39.00 -8.96 -13.96
C ARG A 89 37.58 -8.50 -13.64
N ILE A 90 37.45 -7.24 -13.27
CA ILE A 90 36.18 -6.63 -12.87
C ILE A 90 35.89 -5.50 -13.85
N THR A 91 34.80 -5.58 -14.60
CA THR A 91 34.44 -4.59 -15.63
C THR A 91 32.98 -4.19 -15.55
N ARG A 92 32.69 -2.96 -15.97
CA ARG A 92 31.36 -2.39 -16.01
C ARG A 92 31.17 -1.61 -17.31
N SER A 93 30.00 -1.79 -17.92
CA SER A 93 29.58 -1.00 -19.08
C SER A 93 29.29 0.44 -18.71
N THR A 94 29.81 1.35 -19.52
CA THR A 94 29.54 2.81 -19.42
C THR A 94 28.36 3.21 -20.33
N THR A 95 28.07 2.40 -21.34
CA THR A 95 27.02 2.65 -22.34
C THR A 95 25.66 2.16 -21.88
N ASP A 96 25.61 1.05 -21.13
CA ASP A 96 24.42 0.60 -20.41
C ASP A 96 24.69 0.57 -18.89
N PRO A 97 24.38 1.66 -18.16
CA PRO A 97 24.56 1.72 -16.71
C PRO A 97 23.71 0.72 -15.92
N LYS A 98 22.70 0.08 -16.54
CA LYS A 98 21.87 -0.96 -15.92
C LYS A 98 22.49 -2.35 -16.05
N GLU A 99 23.49 -2.51 -16.90
CA GLU A 99 24.23 -3.76 -17.02
C GLU A 99 24.93 -4.08 -15.69
N ASP A 100 24.92 -5.37 -15.33
CA ASP A 100 25.60 -5.85 -14.16
C ASP A 100 27.12 -5.75 -14.32
N VAL A 101 27.82 -5.63 -13.19
CA VAL A 101 29.28 -5.64 -13.15
C VAL A 101 29.75 -7.08 -13.32
N ALA A 102 30.61 -7.31 -14.31
CA ALA A 102 31.19 -8.62 -14.60
C ALA A 102 32.44 -8.84 -13.75
N PHE A 103 32.45 -9.92 -12.97
CA PHE A 103 33.56 -10.42 -12.16
C PHE A 103 34.06 -11.73 -12.79
N THR A 104 35.14 -11.67 -13.54
CA THR A 104 35.77 -12.83 -14.16
C THR A 104 36.98 -13.25 -13.34
N ASN A 105 36.92 -14.42 -12.71
CA ASN A 105 38.08 -15.03 -12.08
C ASN A 105 38.98 -15.63 -13.18
N ILE A 106 40.09 -14.96 -13.48
CA ILE A 106 41.04 -15.38 -14.51
C ILE A 106 41.72 -16.71 -14.12
N THR A 107 41.89 -16.98 -12.82
CA THR A 107 42.52 -18.21 -12.34
C THR A 107 41.65 -19.43 -12.59
N THR A 108 40.32 -19.33 -12.41
CA THR A 108 39.39 -20.46 -12.56
C THR A 108 38.60 -20.43 -13.87
N GLY A 109 38.57 -19.30 -14.59
CA GLY A 109 37.75 -19.07 -15.77
C GLY A 109 36.27 -18.81 -15.49
N VAL A 110 35.86 -18.72 -14.21
CA VAL A 110 34.46 -18.49 -13.82
C VAL A 110 34.12 -17.01 -13.92
N GLU A 111 33.01 -16.69 -14.58
CA GLU A 111 32.45 -15.34 -14.63
C GLU A 111 31.16 -15.26 -13.81
N GLU A 112 31.04 -14.20 -13.02
CA GLU A 112 29.85 -13.86 -12.26
C GLU A 112 29.40 -12.43 -12.59
N GLN A 113 28.09 -12.20 -12.58
CA GLN A 113 27.52 -10.88 -12.85
C GLN A 113 26.70 -10.38 -11.65
N HIS A 114 27.08 -9.19 -11.15
CA HIS A 114 26.50 -8.61 -9.94
C HIS A 114 25.98 -7.19 -10.20
N PRO A 115 24.75 -6.86 -9.78
CA PRO A 115 24.20 -5.53 -9.99
C PRO A 115 24.98 -4.45 -9.22
N VAL A 116 24.98 -3.24 -9.74
CA VAL A 116 25.56 -2.07 -9.06
C VAL A 116 24.86 -1.79 -7.74
N LYS A 117 23.53 -1.89 -7.72
CA LYS A 117 22.71 -1.76 -6.51
C LYS A 117 22.14 -3.11 -6.13
N GLY A 118 22.36 -3.51 -4.88
CA GLY A 118 21.89 -4.78 -4.35
C GLY A 118 20.37 -4.82 -4.19
N SER A 119 19.82 -6.03 -4.10
CA SER A 119 18.43 -6.32 -3.72
C SER A 119 18.41 -7.46 -2.71
N GLU A 120 17.24 -7.82 -2.19
CA GLU A 120 17.13 -9.00 -1.31
C GLU A 120 17.58 -10.30 -2.00
N ALA A 121 17.39 -10.41 -3.32
CA ALA A 121 17.71 -11.62 -4.09
C ALA A 121 19.13 -11.62 -4.69
N ARG A 122 19.76 -10.45 -4.87
CA ARG A 122 21.08 -10.33 -5.54
C ARG A 122 21.99 -9.37 -4.78
N ARG A 123 23.21 -9.81 -4.49
CA ARG A 123 24.27 -8.99 -3.88
C ARG A 123 24.76 -7.92 -4.85
N SER A 124 25.17 -6.76 -4.33
CA SER A 124 25.79 -5.75 -5.18
C SER A 124 27.24 -6.09 -5.55
N ALA A 125 27.77 -5.48 -6.61
CA ALA A 125 29.18 -5.55 -6.97
C ALA A 125 30.10 -5.09 -5.83
N ALA A 126 29.72 -4.02 -5.13
CA ALA A 126 30.42 -3.51 -3.96
C ALA A 126 30.45 -4.54 -2.81
N ASP A 127 29.33 -5.22 -2.56
CA ASP A 127 29.25 -6.28 -1.55
C ASP A 127 30.19 -7.44 -1.87
N VAL A 128 30.20 -7.91 -3.12
CA VAL A 128 31.06 -9.01 -3.56
C VAL A 128 32.52 -8.64 -3.46
N PHE A 129 32.89 -7.43 -3.89
CA PHE A 129 34.27 -6.95 -3.75
C PHE A 129 34.70 -6.84 -2.28
N GLN A 130 33.83 -6.34 -1.40
CA GLN A 130 34.11 -6.28 0.03
C GLN A 130 34.27 -7.68 0.66
N ASP A 131 33.41 -8.64 0.27
CA ASP A 131 33.53 -10.05 0.69
C ASP A 131 34.88 -10.63 0.23
N LEU A 132 35.32 -10.31 -1.00
CA LEU A 132 36.63 -10.72 -1.52
C LEU A 132 37.79 -10.15 -0.71
N LEU A 133 37.65 -8.93 -0.15
CA LEU A 133 38.64 -8.34 0.76
C LEU A 133 38.63 -8.95 2.17
N GLY A 134 37.65 -9.79 2.50
CA GLY A 134 37.50 -10.38 3.83
C GLY A 134 37.06 -9.37 4.89
N ILE A 135 36.43 -8.25 4.50
CA ILE A 135 35.97 -7.23 5.43
C ILE A 135 34.49 -7.46 5.74
N PRO A 136 34.09 -7.75 6.99
CA PRO A 136 32.71 -8.09 7.31
C PRO A 136 31.77 -6.89 7.14
N ARG A 137 30.55 -7.17 6.67
CA ARG A 137 29.48 -6.17 6.45
C ARG A 137 28.56 -6.06 7.67
N LEU A 138 29.06 -5.48 8.74
CA LEU A 138 28.37 -5.40 10.03
C LEU A 138 27.48 -4.15 10.16
N GLY A 139 26.52 -4.20 11.07
CA GLY A 139 25.64 -3.07 11.39
C GLY A 139 24.38 -2.96 10.53
N THR A 140 23.57 -1.93 10.79
CA THR A 140 22.28 -1.71 10.10
C THR A 140 22.11 -0.27 9.66
N GLY A 141 21.29 -0.06 8.61
CA GLY A 141 20.97 1.27 8.09
C GLY A 141 22.23 2.09 7.73
N ARG A 142 22.35 3.30 8.28
CA ARG A 142 23.43 4.26 7.98
C ARG A 142 24.79 3.91 8.59
N THR A 143 24.83 2.97 9.53
CA THR A 143 26.08 2.52 10.18
C THR A 143 26.55 1.16 9.66
N ARG A 144 25.82 0.58 8.70
CA ARG A 144 26.25 -0.65 8.05
C ARG A 144 27.56 -0.40 7.29
N VAL A 145 28.60 -1.18 7.59
CA VAL A 145 29.91 -1.06 6.95
C VAL A 145 29.84 -1.59 5.52
N THR A 146 29.54 -0.70 4.59
CA THR A 146 29.58 -0.95 3.14
C THR A 146 30.88 -0.45 2.53
N LEU A 147 31.14 -0.84 1.27
CA LEU A 147 32.31 -0.37 0.54
C LEU A 147 32.38 1.16 0.43
N ASP A 148 31.24 1.86 0.39
CA ASP A 148 31.19 3.33 0.39
C ASP A 148 31.76 3.94 1.67
N LEU A 149 31.52 3.30 2.82
CA LEU A 149 32.11 3.70 4.09
C LEU A 149 33.56 3.24 4.22
N LEU A 150 33.98 2.18 3.52
CA LEU A 150 35.37 1.73 3.51
C LEU A 150 36.25 2.55 2.55
N GLN A 151 35.68 3.10 1.48
CA GLN A 151 36.43 3.80 0.43
C GLN A 151 37.40 4.86 1.00
N PRO A 152 37.01 5.79 1.90
CA PRO A 152 37.94 6.81 2.41
C PRO A 152 39.11 6.26 3.23
N TRP A 153 39.04 5.00 3.66
CA TRP A 153 40.08 4.30 4.40
C TRP A 153 41.09 3.60 3.47
N ILE A 154 40.72 3.39 2.21
CA ILE A 154 41.51 2.69 1.18
C ILE A 154 41.96 3.66 0.07
N TYR A 155 41.17 4.69 -0.20
CA TYR A 155 41.38 5.70 -1.23
C TYR A 155 41.17 7.11 -0.67
N ALA A 156 42.26 7.86 -0.60
CA ALA A 156 42.28 9.28 -0.27
C ALA A 156 42.05 10.11 -1.55
N ARG A 157 40.87 10.72 -1.69
CA ARG A 157 40.48 11.53 -2.87
C ARG A 157 41.01 12.95 -2.80
N GLN A 158 41.36 13.53 -3.96
CA GLN A 158 41.91 14.89 -4.04
C GLN A 158 40.97 15.96 -3.45
N ASP A 159 39.65 15.82 -3.63
CA ASP A 159 38.64 16.77 -3.16
C ASP A 159 38.48 16.83 -1.63
N SER A 160 38.68 15.69 -0.97
CA SER A 160 38.47 15.51 0.47
C SER A 160 39.77 15.50 1.27
N LEU A 161 40.88 15.09 0.67
CA LEU A 161 42.16 14.93 1.36
C LEU A 161 42.67 16.21 2.07
N PRO A 162 42.60 17.43 1.47
CA PRO A 162 43.05 18.64 2.14
C PRO A 162 41.98 19.29 3.04
N THR A 163 40.73 18.83 3.00
CA THR A 163 39.57 19.52 3.59
C THR A 163 38.91 18.73 4.72
N HIS A 164 38.80 17.41 4.57
CA HIS A 164 37.99 16.55 5.42
C HIS A 164 38.79 15.37 5.96
N TYR A 165 38.58 15.03 7.23
CA TYR A 165 39.10 13.79 7.80
C TYR A 165 38.32 12.59 7.26
N LEU A 166 39.02 11.60 6.70
CA LEU A 166 38.44 10.35 6.17
C LEU A 166 37.20 10.59 5.28
N GLY A 167 37.28 11.51 4.32
CA GLY A 167 36.18 11.77 3.39
C GLY A 167 34.94 12.43 4.01
N GLY A 168 35.07 13.02 5.20
CA GLY A 168 33.99 13.73 5.89
C GLY A 168 33.03 12.79 6.62
N GLN A 169 33.48 11.60 7.01
CA GLN A 169 32.67 10.64 7.75
C GLN A 169 32.26 11.19 9.13
N GLY A 170 30.99 11.03 9.46
CA GLY A 170 30.46 11.36 10.78
C GLY A 170 30.99 10.43 11.88
N LYS A 171 30.84 10.83 13.14
CA LYS A 171 31.32 10.08 14.32
C LYS A 171 30.90 8.60 14.28
N GLU A 172 29.62 8.31 14.06
CA GLU A 172 29.06 6.95 14.07
C GLU A 172 29.61 6.08 12.93
N GLN A 173 29.83 6.67 11.76
CA GLN A 173 30.40 5.98 10.60
C GLN A 173 31.84 5.59 10.87
N ARG A 174 32.65 6.53 11.39
CA ARG A 174 34.04 6.24 11.79
C ARG A 174 34.12 5.16 12.86
N VAL A 175 33.24 5.20 13.85
CA VAL A 175 33.18 4.17 14.89
C VAL A 175 32.90 2.80 14.27
N SER A 176 31.91 2.71 13.39
CA SER A 176 31.51 1.43 12.79
C SER A 176 32.61 0.85 11.91
N VAL A 177 33.21 1.67 11.03
CA VAL A 177 34.29 1.22 10.16
C VAL A 177 35.57 0.93 10.94
N GLY A 178 35.97 1.82 11.85
CA GLY A 178 37.19 1.69 12.64
C GLY A 178 37.21 0.42 13.49
N ARG A 179 36.07 0.06 14.12
CA ARG A 179 35.98 -1.19 14.89
C ARG A 179 36.07 -2.44 14.02
N VAL A 180 35.45 -2.43 12.84
CA VAL A 180 35.59 -3.52 11.86
C VAL A 180 37.03 -3.64 11.39
N LEU A 181 37.69 -2.54 11.04
CA LEU A 181 39.08 -2.54 10.55
C LEU A 181 40.10 -2.88 11.64
N LEU A 182 39.81 -2.60 12.92
CA LEU A 182 40.61 -3.10 14.05
C LEU A 182 40.35 -4.58 14.36
N GLY A 183 39.42 -5.24 13.66
CA GLY A 183 39.01 -6.63 13.96
C GLY A 183 38.29 -6.77 15.30
N ALA A 184 37.80 -5.66 15.87
CA ALA A 184 37.13 -5.64 17.16
C ALA A 184 35.64 -6.01 17.03
N ASP A 185 34.97 -5.59 15.97
CA ASP A 185 33.60 -6.03 15.67
C ASP A 185 33.66 -7.08 14.55
N ASP A 186 33.08 -8.26 14.80
CA ASP A 186 32.94 -9.38 13.86
C ASP A 186 31.45 -9.81 13.72
N GLU A 187 31.16 -10.83 12.91
CA GLU A 187 29.77 -11.29 12.76
C GLU A 187 29.16 -11.83 14.06
N THR A 188 29.99 -12.32 14.99
CA THR A 188 29.53 -12.83 16.29
C THR A 188 29.06 -11.68 17.18
N VAL A 189 29.85 -10.63 17.29
CA VAL A 189 29.52 -9.43 18.08
C VAL A 189 28.30 -8.72 17.49
N ASP A 190 28.22 -8.62 16.16
CA ASP A 190 27.06 -8.02 15.50
C ASP A 190 25.79 -8.88 15.70
N ALA A 191 25.88 -10.21 15.63
CA ALA A 191 24.75 -11.09 15.92
C ALA A 191 24.26 -10.94 17.37
N LEU A 192 25.17 -10.83 18.35
CA LEU A 192 24.83 -10.56 19.74
C LEU A 192 24.16 -9.18 19.93
N ARG A 193 24.64 -8.16 19.20
CA ARG A 193 24.04 -6.82 19.19
C ARG A 193 22.61 -6.85 18.63
N GLN A 194 22.41 -7.56 17.53
CA GLN A 194 21.10 -7.70 16.89
C GLN A 194 20.14 -8.47 17.80
N ASP A 195 20.57 -9.60 18.37
CA ASP A 195 19.74 -10.38 19.31
C ASP A 195 19.36 -9.53 20.53
N SER A 196 20.32 -8.83 21.16
CA SER A 196 20.05 -7.91 22.27
C SER A 196 19.02 -6.83 21.92
N THR A 197 19.16 -6.22 20.72
CA THR A 197 18.21 -5.21 20.23
C THR A 197 16.81 -5.80 20.03
N ASP A 198 16.72 -6.98 19.43
CA ASP A 198 15.46 -7.66 19.15
C ASP A 198 14.73 -8.12 20.42
N LYS A 199 15.45 -8.70 21.38
CA LYS A 199 14.87 -9.09 22.68
C LYS A 199 14.40 -7.86 23.46
N THR A 200 15.20 -6.79 23.47
CA THR A 200 14.80 -5.51 24.08
C THR A 200 13.55 -4.93 23.44
N LYS A 201 13.46 -4.95 22.10
CA LYS A 201 12.26 -4.49 21.38
C LYS A 201 11.03 -5.35 21.72
N LYS A 202 11.16 -6.68 21.72
CA LYS A 202 10.07 -7.60 22.08
C LYS A 202 9.57 -7.38 23.50
N TRP A 203 10.50 -7.30 24.47
CA TRP A 203 10.17 -7.00 25.86
C TRP A 203 9.48 -5.63 26.02
N ARG A 204 10.06 -4.56 25.45
CA ARG A 204 9.46 -3.22 25.50
C ARG A 204 8.06 -3.19 24.88
N SER A 205 7.85 -3.87 23.75
CA SER A 205 6.54 -3.96 23.09
C SER A 205 5.51 -4.64 24.00
N ALA A 206 5.86 -5.78 24.59
CA ALA A 206 4.97 -6.48 25.53
C ALA A 206 4.68 -5.64 26.77
N THR A 207 5.70 -5.01 27.38
CA THR A 207 5.53 -4.13 28.53
C THR A 207 4.63 -2.94 28.22
N ASN A 208 4.82 -2.28 27.08
CA ASN A 208 4.00 -1.15 26.67
C ASN A 208 2.55 -1.59 26.39
N ARG A 209 2.34 -2.77 25.79
CA ARG A 209 0.99 -3.32 25.57
C ARG A 209 0.28 -3.60 26.89
N VAL A 210 0.95 -4.22 27.86
CA VAL A 210 0.41 -4.43 29.22
C VAL A 210 0.06 -3.10 29.89
N LYS A 211 0.96 -2.11 29.85
CA LYS A 211 0.70 -0.77 30.41
C LYS A 211 -0.50 -0.10 29.76
N LYS A 212 -0.64 -0.23 28.43
CA LYS A 212 -1.78 0.32 27.69
C LYS A 212 -3.08 -0.35 28.13
N ILE A 213 -3.17 -1.67 28.14
CA ILE A 213 -4.39 -2.39 28.57
C ILE A 213 -4.76 -2.00 30.01
N LEU A 214 -3.78 -1.90 30.92
CA LEU A 214 -4.05 -1.50 32.30
C LEU A 214 -4.55 -0.06 32.40
N ARG A 215 -3.94 0.88 31.66
CA ARG A 215 -4.38 2.28 31.61
C ARG A 215 -5.80 2.39 31.05
N ASP A 216 -6.07 1.76 29.91
CA ASP A 216 -7.39 1.82 29.26
C ASP A 216 -8.47 1.27 30.21
N ARG A 217 -8.16 0.23 31.01
CA ARG A 217 -9.06 -0.32 32.02
C ARG A 217 -9.28 0.59 33.23
N GLU A 218 -8.24 1.30 33.66
CA GLU A 218 -8.32 2.26 34.76
C GLU A 218 -9.12 3.51 34.34
N GLU A 219 -8.84 4.06 33.16
CA GLU A 219 -9.50 5.26 32.61
C GLU A 219 -10.99 5.04 32.32
N HIS A 220 -11.36 3.82 31.91
CA HIS A 220 -12.76 3.46 31.60
C HIS A 220 -13.45 2.67 32.71
N GLU A 221 -12.85 2.56 33.90
CA GLU A 221 -13.39 1.84 35.06
C GLU A 221 -13.91 0.43 34.69
N LEU A 222 -13.14 -0.30 33.88
CA LEU A 222 -13.62 -1.55 33.28
C LEU A 222 -13.79 -2.66 34.34
N PRO A 223 -14.89 -3.45 34.30
CA PRO A 223 -15.22 -4.44 35.33
C PRO A 223 -14.18 -5.57 35.45
N SER A 224 -14.13 -6.22 36.61
CA SER A 224 -13.26 -7.37 36.87
C SER A 224 -13.61 -8.58 35.98
N LEU A 225 -12.71 -9.58 35.89
CA LEU A 225 -12.97 -10.81 35.14
C LEU A 225 -14.25 -11.52 35.60
N GLU A 226 -14.42 -11.64 36.92
CA GLU A 226 -15.59 -12.27 37.54
C GLU A 226 -16.87 -11.51 37.21
N ASP A 227 -16.82 -10.17 37.23
CA ASP A 227 -17.96 -9.34 36.86
C ASP A 227 -18.31 -9.47 35.37
N LEU A 228 -17.32 -9.51 34.48
CA LEU A 228 -17.54 -9.70 33.04
C LEU A 228 -18.12 -11.09 32.75
N GLN A 229 -17.65 -12.15 33.43
CA GLN A 229 -18.20 -13.49 33.30
C GLN A 229 -19.63 -13.58 33.83
N ARG A 230 -19.91 -12.94 34.98
CA ARG A 230 -21.26 -12.86 35.55
C ARG A 230 -22.21 -12.10 34.62
N ARG A 231 -21.78 -10.96 34.07
CA ARG A 231 -22.53 -10.19 33.07
C ARG A 231 -22.77 -11.00 31.79
N ALA A 232 -21.77 -11.75 31.32
CA ALA A 232 -21.92 -12.63 30.15
C ALA A 232 -23.04 -13.65 30.36
N ALA A 233 -23.03 -14.36 31.50
CA ALA A 233 -24.05 -15.35 31.82
C ALA A 233 -25.44 -14.70 31.94
N GLN A 234 -25.54 -13.57 32.64
CA GLN A 234 -26.79 -12.84 32.82
C GLN A 234 -27.35 -12.34 31.48
N TRP A 235 -26.55 -11.66 30.66
CA TRP A 235 -26.98 -11.12 29.37
C TRP A 235 -27.26 -12.21 28.36
N THR A 236 -26.57 -13.37 28.43
CA THR A 236 -26.89 -14.53 27.59
C THR A 236 -28.27 -15.08 27.92
N ALA A 237 -28.60 -15.22 29.21
CA ALA A 237 -29.93 -15.66 29.63
C ALA A 237 -31.02 -14.67 29.19
N GLN A 238 -30.82 -13.36 29.41
CA GLN A 238 -31.73 -12.31 28.96
C GLN A 238 -31.90 -12.30 27.44
N HIS A 239 -30.80 -12.46 26.69
CA HIS A 239 -30.83 -12.52 25.24
C HIS A 239 -31.64 -13.71 24.75
N GLN A 240 -31.50 -14.88 25.38
CA GLN A 240 -32.28 -16.07 25.05
C GLN A 240 -33.78 -15.88 25.33
N GLU A 241 -34.12 -15.25 26.45
CA GLU A 241 -35.49 -14.91 26.83
C GLU A 241 -36.13 -13.92 25.85
N GLU A 242 -35.48 -12.78 25.57
CA GLU A 242 -35.99 -11.79 24.62
C GLU A 242 -36.03 -12.35 23.19
N SER A 243 -35.07 -13.20 22.80
CA SER A 243 -35.13 -13.91 21.51
C SER A 243 -36.34 -14.84 21.42
N ALA A 244 -36.73 -15.50 22.52
CA ALA A 244 -37.94 -16.30 22.56
C ALA A 244 -39.20 -15.42 22.45
N ARG A 245 -39.19 -14.24 23.09
CA ARG A 245 -40.27 -13.25 22.97
C ARG A 245 -40.43 -12.74 21.54
N VAL A 246 -39.34 -12.41 20.85
CA VAL A 246 -39.36 -12.03 19.42
C VAL A 246 -39.98 -13.14 18.57
N ARG A 247 -39.56 -14.40 18.78
CA ARG A 247 -40.14 -15.54 18.05
C ARG A 247 -41.65 -15.66 18.30
N GLY A 248 -42.09 -15.51 19.54
CA GLY A 248 -43.52 -15.52 19.89
C GLY A 248 -44.30 -14.37 19.25
N ALA A 249 -43.77 -13.15 19.33
CA ALA A 249 -44.41 -11.96 18.76
C ALA A 249 -44.51 -12.02 17.22
N ASN A 250 -43.47 -12.55 16.55
CA ASN A 250 -43.48 -12.77 15.10
C ASN A 250 -44.44 -13.88 14.67
N ALA A 251 -44.55 -14.96 15.44
CA ALA A 251 -45.53 -16.01 15.18
C ALA A 251 -46.96 -15.45 15.28
N GLU A 252 -47.24 -14.61 16.29
CA GLU A 252 -48.54 -13.96 16.45
C GLU A 252 -48.82 -12.95 15.33
N LEU A 253 -47.84 -12.12 14.96
CA LEU A 253 -47.98 -11.21 13.83
C LEU A 253 -48.28 -11.96 12.52
N SER A 254 -47.59 -13.08 12.30
CA SER A 254 -47.84 -13.95 11.14
C SER A 254 -49.28 -14.50 11.16
N ARG A 255 -49.77 -14.94 12.33
CA ARG A 255 -51.16 -15.39 12.50
C ARG A 255 -52.16 -14.29 12.14
N LEU A 256 -51.95 -13.07 12.66
CA LEU A 256 -52.81 -11.91 12.38
C LEU A 256 -52.76 -11.50 10.90
N GLN A 257 -51.62 -11.62 10.23
CA GLN A 257 -51.52 -11.36 8.78
C GLN A 257 -52.38 -12.33 7.95
N HIS A 258 -52.50 -13.60 8.38
CA HIS A 258 -53.41 -14.54 7.73
C HIS A 258 -54.88 -14.14 7.94
N GLU A 259 -55.25 -13.64 9.12
CA GLU A 259 -56.59 -13.12 9.38
C GLU A 259 -56.90 -11.87 8.54
N LEU A 260 -55.95 -10.95 8.40
CA LEU A 260 -56.06 -9.80 7.52
C LEU A 260 -56.31 -10.23 6.07
N ALA A 261 -55.54 -11.20 5.55
CA ALA A 261 -55.72 -11.72 4.20
C ALA A 261 -57.14 -12.29 4.00
N ALA A 262 -57.72 -12.94 5.01
CA ALA A 262 -59.10 -13.42 4.96
C ALA A 262 -60.13 -12.25 4.95
N LEU A 263 -59.88 -11.16 5.68
CA LEU A 263 -60.71 -9.96 5.65
C LEU A 263 -60.63 -9.23 4.30
N GLU A 264 -59.43 -9.10 3.73
CA GLU A 264 -59.22 -8.52 2.41
C GLU A 264 -59.89 -9.36 1.31
N GLN A 265 -59.83 -10.69 1.40
CA GLN A 265 -60.55 -11.56 0.48
C GLN A 265 -62.08 -11.37 0.57
N LYS A 266 -62.63 -11.23 1.79
CA LYS A 266 -64.04 -10.89 1.99
C LYS A 266 -64.38 -9.53 1.37
N ALA A 267 -63.52 -8.52 1.54
CA ALA A 267 -63.71 -7.19 0.98
C ALA A 267 -63.65 -7.20 -0.56
N SER A 268 -62.73 -7.97 -1.16
CA SER A 268 -62.64 -8.17 -2.61
C SER A 268 -63.91 -8.83 -3.16
N THR A 269 -64.39 -9.89 -2.50
CA THR A 269 -65.62 -10.59 -2.88
C THR A 269 -66.84 -9.66 -2.79
N ALA A 270 -66.91 -8.81 -1.77
CA ALA A 270 -67.97 -7.81 -1.63
C ALA A 270 -67.88 -6.72 -2.72
N ASP A 271 -66.68 -6.28 -3.12
CA ASP A 271 -66.51 -5.31 -4.21
C ASP A 271 -66.88 -5.90 -5.59
N GLU A 272 -66.56 -7.18 -5.84
CA GLU A 272 -67.03 -7.89 -7.04
C GLU A 272 -68.55 -7.97 -7.09
N ALA A 273 -69.19 -8.37 -5.98
CA ALA A 273 -70.65 -8.41 -5.86
C ALA A 273 -71.28 -7.01 -6.05
N ARG A 274 -70.65 -5.97 -5.52
CA ARG A 274 -71.04 -4.57 -5.72
C ARG A 274 -70.98 -4.16 -7.18
N ARG A 275 -69.90 -4.47 -7.89
CA ARG A 275 -69.75 -4.17 -9.33
C ARG A 275 -70.80 -4.91 -10.17
N ALA A 276 -71.03 -6.19 -9.88
CA ALA A 276 -72.05 -7.00 -10.55
C ALA A 276 -73.46 -6.45 -10.30
N ALA A 277 -73.80 -6.09 -9.05
CA ALA A 277 -75.09 -5.54 -8.69
C ALA A 277 -75.35 -4.17 -9.33
N ARG A 278 -74.34 -3.29 -9.39
CA ARG A 278 -74.42 -2.00 -10.11
C ARG A 278 -74.67 -2.19 -11.60
N THR A 279 -73.89 -3.06 -12.24
CA THR A 279 -74.06 -3.38 -13.68
C THR A 279 -75.47 -3.91 -13.96
N ALA A 280 -75.96 -4.83 -13.12
CA ALA A 280 -77.31 -5.36 -13.24
C ALA A 280 -78.39 -4.28 -13.03
N ALA A 281 -78.19 -3.35 -12.09
CA ALA A 281 -79.11 -2.23 -11.87
C ALA A 281 -79.15 -1.30 -13.10
N ASP A 282 -78.00 -0.94 -13.66
CA ASP A 282 -77.90 -0.09 -14.85
C ASP A 282 -78.56 -0.74 -16.08
N ASP A 283 -78.38 -2.05 -16.27
CA ASP A 283 -79.03 -2.80 -17.36
C ASP A 283 -80.54 -2.90 -17.20
N ARG A 284 -81.02 -3.11 -15.97
CA ARG A 284 -82.45 -3.14 -15.67
C ARG A 284 -83.08 -1.76 -15.83
N GLU A 285 -82.39 -0.70 -15.43
CA GLU A 285 -82.83 0.67 -15.66
C GLU A 285 -82.91 1.01 -17.15
N ARG A 286 -81.90 0.63 -17.95
CA ARG A 286 -81.95 0.78 -19.42
C ARG A 286 -83.15 0.05 -20.02
N THR A 287 -83.40 -1.19 -19.59
CA THR A 287 -84.53 -2.00 -20.05
C THR A 287 -85.88 -1.36 -19.66
N ALA A 288 -85.99 -0.85 -18.44
CA ALA A 288 -87.18 -0.15 -17.97
C ALA A 288 -87.49 1.09 -18.82
N ARG A 289 -86.47 1.92 -19.11
CA ARG A 289 -86.63 3.11 -19.97
C ARG A 289 -87.08 2.74 -21.39
N LEU A 290 -86.52 1.68 -21.97
CA LEU A 290 -86.92 1.20 -23.30
C LEU A 290 -88.38 0.73 -23.33
N LEU A 291 -88.80 -0.05 -22.33
CA LEU A 291 -90.17 -0.55 -22.24
C LEU A 291 -91.18 0.54 -21.91
N GLU A 292 -90.78 1.55 -21.13
CA GLU A 292 -91.60 2.73 -20.88
C GLU A 292 -91.83 3.56 -22.15
N ALA A 293 -90.79 3.75 -22.96
CA ALA A 293 -90.91 4.38 -24.27
C ALA A 293 -91.84 3.59 -25.21
N ALA A 294 -91.69 2.26 -25.28
CA ALA A 294 -92.58 1.39 -26.07
C ALA A 294 -94.04 1.44 -25.57
N ALA A 295 -94.25 1.52 -24.25
CA ALA A 295 -95.58 1.69 -23.67
C ALA A 295 -96.17 3.08 -23.95
N ALA A 296 -95.35 4.13 -24.03
CA ALA A 296 -95.78 5.46 -24.46
C ALA A 296 -96.19 5.46 -25.94
N GLU A 297 -95.40 4.83 -26.81
CA GLU A 297 -95.71 4.69 -28.24
C GLU A 297 -97.00 3.89 -28.48
N ALA A 298 -97.16 2.74 -27.80
CA ALA A 298 -98.37 1.93 -27.89
C ALA A 298 -99.63 2.67 -27.40
N ARG A 299 -99.50 3.47 -26.33
CA ARG A 299 -100.57 4.38 -25.88
C ARG A 299 -100.88 5.45 -26.92
N GLY A 300 -99.86 6.05 -27.54
CA GLY A 300 -100.03 7.02 -28.63
C GLY A 300 -100.76 6.43 -29.83
N ARG A 301 -100.40 5.20 -30.26
CA ARG A 301 -101.11 4.47 -31.32
C ARG A 301 -102.58 4.21 -30.98
N LEU A 302 -102.87 3.76 -29.76
CA LEU A 302 -104.25 3.54 -29.30
C LEU A 302 -105.03 4.86 -29.26
N ALA A 303 -104.43 5.94 -28.77
CA ALA A 303 -105.06 7.26 -28.74
C ALA A 303 -105.40 7.76 -30.15
N GLY A 304 -104.47 7.64 -31.10
CA GLY A 304 -104.72 8.00 -32.51
C GLY A 304 -105.81 7.15 -33.16
N LEU A 305 -105.88 5.84 -32.85
CA LEU A 305 -106.99 5.00 -33.31
C LEU A 305 -108.33 5.41 -32.67
N ARG A 306 -108.37 5.72 -31.37
CA ARG A 306 -109.58 6.21 -30.68
C ARG A 306 -110.07 7.54 -31.23
N GLU A 307 -109.15 8.44 -31.58
CA GLU A 307 -109.46 9.70 -32.22
C GLU A 307 -110.07 9.46 -33.61
N ALA A 308 -109.49 8.56 -34.41
CA ALA A 308 -110.04 8.14 -35.70
C ALA A 308 -111.38 7.37 -35.59
N ALA A 309 -111.71 6.84 -34.42
CA ALA A 309 -112.94 6.11 -34.12
C ALA A 309 -114.12 7.01 -33.71
N THR A 310 -114.02 8.32 -33.94
CA THR A 310 -115.10 9.26 -33.61
C THR A 310 -116.43 8.72 -34.13
N ASP A 311 -117.43 8.73 -33.25
CA ASP A 311 -118.70 8.03 -33.39
C ASP A 311 -119.26 8.14 -34.82
N PRO A 312 -119.56 7.02 -35.52
CA PRO A 312 -120.09 7.06 -36.89
C PRO A 312 -121.46 7.73 -37.00
N SER A 313 -122.12 8.02 -35.88
CA SER A 313 -123.29 8.88 -35.81
C SER A 313 -122.96 10.38 -35.77
N LEU A 314 -121.69 10.78 -35.84
CA LEU A 314 -121.22 12.15 -35.85
C LEU A 314 -120.41 12.44 -37.14
N CYS A 315 -120.60 13.62 -37.73
CA CYS A 315 -119.84 14.04 -38.90
C CYS A 315 -118.35 14.24 -38.53
N PRO A 316 -117.39 13.58 -39.20
CA PRO A 316 -115.97 13.67 -38.84
C PRO A 316 -115.36 15.07 -39.01
N GLN A 317 -116.04 15.98 -39.72
CA GLN A 317 -115.57 17.35 -39.94
C GLN A 317 -116.04 18.35 -38.86
N CYS A 318 -117.22 18.13 -38.26
CA CYS A 318 -117.87 19.13 -37.40
C CYS A 318 -118.56 18.56 -36.15
N VAL A 319 -118.46 17.25 -35.92
CA VAL A 319 -118.93 16.53 -34.73
C VAL A 319 -120.45 16.69 -34.47
N ARG A 320 -121.24 17.02 -35.50
CA ARG A 320 -122.70 17.07 -35.41
C ARG A 320 -123.33 15.69 -35.64
N PRO A 321 -124.44 15.35 -34.95
CA PRO A 321 -125.20 14.13 -35.20
C PRO A 321 -125.64 14.02 -36.67
N LEU A 322 -125.28 12.91 -37.29
CA LEU A 322 -125.76 12.48 -38.59
C LEU A 322 -127.13 11.85 -38.40
N ASP A 323 -128.11 12.30 -39.18
CA ASP A 323 -129.43 11.67 -39.22
C ASP A 323 -129.31 10.31 -39.92
N LEU A 324 -129.49 9.25 -39.13
CA LEU A 324 -129.35 7.85 -39.53
C LEU A 324 -130.68 7.20 -39.93
N THR A 325 -131.80 7.93 -39.91
CA THR A 325 -133.10 7.36 -40.24
C THR A 325 -133.19 6.99 -41.73
N GLY A 326 -133.53 5.72 -42.02
CA GLY A 326 -133.67 5.19 -43.38
C GLY A 326 -132.40 4.63 -44.03
N LEU A 327 -131.25 4.60 -43.33
CA LEU A 327 -130.02 3.98 -43.84
C LEU A 327 -129.98 2.47 -43.55
N SER A 328 -129.56 1.69 -44.53
CA SER A 328 -129.23 0.27 -44.34
C SER A 328 -127.87 0.12 -43.66
N GLN A 329 -127.56 -1.05 -43.09
CA GLN A 329 -126.28 -1.29 -42.41
C GLN A 329 -125.06 -1.12 -43.34
N ASP A 330 -125.27 -1.20 -44.65
CA ASP A 330 -124.24 -1.09 -45.68
C ASP A 330 -124.09 0.33 -46.22
N ASP A 331 -124.94 1.28 -45.84
CA ASP A 331 -124.79 2.67 -46.27
C ASP A 331 -123.78 3.43 -45.40
N CYS A 332 -122.89 4.21 -46.04
CA CYS A 332 -121.96 5.06 -45.33
C CYS A 332 -122.69 6.23 -44.64
N PRO A 333 -122.53 6.47 -43.33
CA PRO A 333 -123.31 7.47 -42.59
C PRO A 333 -122.97 8.91 -42.99
N VAL A 334 -121.78 9.14 -43.58
CA VAL A 334 -121.33 10.47 -44.00
C VAL A 334 -121.80 10.80 -45.42
N CYS A 335 -121.60 9.89 -46.39
CA CYS A 335 -121.91 10.15 -47.80
C CYS A 335 -123.18 9.46 -48.32
N ARG A 336 -123.84 8.66 -47.47
CA ARG A 336 -125.08 7.90 -47.75
C ARG A 336 -125.03 7.00 -48.98
N ARG A 337 -123.83 6.62 -49.44
CA ARG A 337 -123.65 5.65 -50.52
C ARG A 337 -123.58 4.25 -49.96
N PHE A 338 -124.24 3.32 -50.65
CA PHE A 338 -124.13 1.89 -50.42
C PHE A 338 -122.67 1.46 -50.55
N ASP A 339 -122.15 0.86 -49.49
CA ASP A 339 -120.80 0.37 -49.34
C ASP A 339 -120.87 -1.09 -48.83
N PRO A 340 -120.91 -2.07 -49.75
CA PRO A 340 -121.11 -3.48 -49.38
C PRO A 340 -119.97 -4.05 -48.54
N GLU A 341 -118.82 -3.37 -48.46
CA GLU A 341 -117.66 -3.79 -47.66
C GLU A 341 -117.54 -3.04 -46.33
N ARG A 342 -118.49 -2.15 -46.02
CA ARG A 342 -118.48 -1.31 -44.82
C ARG A 342 -118.41 -2.14 -43.54
N GLN A 343 -119.25 -3.18 -43.43
CA GLN A 343 -119.24 -4.08 -42.29
C GLN A 343 -117.87 -4.74 -42.09
N GLN A 344 -117.21 -5.18 -43.18
CA GLN A 344 -115.88 -5.76 -43.10
C GLN A 344 -114.82 -4.74 -42.66
N ARG A 345 -114.86 -3.51 -43.16
CA ARG A 345 -113.92 -2.45 -42.74
C ARG A 345 -114.13 -2.02 -41.29
N THR A 346 -115.38 -1.87 -40.84
CA THR A 346 -115.71 -1.60 -39.43
C THR A 346 -115.24 -2.73 -38.52
N HIS A 347 -115.45 -3.99 -38.91
CA HIS A 347 -114.92 -5.14 -38.17
C HIS A 347 -113.38 -5.16 -38.14
N GLN A 348 -112.70 -4.87 -39.25
CA GLN A 348 -111.24 -4.78 -39.30
C GLN A 348 -110.71 -3.64 -38.41
N PHE A 349 -111.39 -2.49 -38.39
CA PHE A 349 -111.03 -1.36 -37.54
C PHE A 349 -111.25 -1.66 -36.05
N GLN A 350 -112.38 -2.26 -35.68
CA GLN A 350 -112.64 -2.74 -34.33
C GLN A 350 -111.60 -3.79 -33.89
N ARG A 351 -111.20 -4.68 -34.81
CA ARG A 351 -110.13 -5.66 -34.54
C ARG A 351 -108.79 -4.97 -34.30
N ARG A 352 -108.40 -4.02 -35.15
CA ARG A 352 -107.18 -3.19 -34.96
C ARG A 352 -107.22 -2.38 -33.66
N MET A 353 -108.38 -1.86 -33.27
CA MET A 353 -108.59 -1.15 -32.01
C MET A 353 -108.41 -2.09 -30.81
N ALA A 354 -109.02 -3.26 -30.85
CA ALA A 354 -108.88 -4.27 -29.80
C ALA A 354 -107.42 -4.77 -29.69
N GLU A 355 -106.77 -5.04 -30.82
CA GLU A 355 -105.35 -5.40 -30.90
C GLU A 355 -104.44 -4.28 -30.33
N ALA A 356 -104.71 -3.01 -30.67
CA ALA A 356 -103.97 -1.86 -30.15
C ALA A 356 -104.21 -1.63 -28.66
N GLN A 357 -105.43 -1.84 -28.17
CA GLN A 357 -105.76 -1.73 -26.75
C GLN A 357 -105.04 -2.81 -25.95
N GLN A 358 -105.13 -4.06 -26.40
CA GLN A 358 -104.41 -5.18 -25.78
C GLN A 358 -102.89 -4.98 -25.85
N GLY A 359 -102.37 -4.44 -26.96
CA GLY A 359 -100.97 -4.08 -27.11
C GLY A 359 -100.51 -2.99 -26.12
N ALA A 360 -101.31 -1.94 -25.94
CA ALA A 360 -101.01 -0.86 -24.99
C ALA A 360 -101.07 -1.34 -23.53
N GLU A 361 -102.04 -2.19 -23.18
CA GLU A 361 -102.14 -2.79 -21.84
C GLU A 361 -100.95 -3.72 -21.54
N ARG A 362 -100.61 -4.62 -22.48
CA ARG A 362 -99.43 -5.49 -22.35
C ARG A 362 -98.14 -4.70 -22.23
N ALA A 363 -97.96 -3.65 -23.04
CA ALA A 363 -96.78 -2.80 -22.99
C ALA A 363 -96.70 -2.03 -21.65
N ARG A 364 -97.83 -1.52 -21.14
CA ARG A 364 -97.89 -0.85 -19.83
C ARG A 364 -97.53 -1.79 -18.68
N GLU A 365 -98.03 -3.01 -18.70
CA GLU A 365 -97.73 -4.01 -17.68
C GLU A 365 -96.27 -4.48 -17.75
N ALA A 366 -95.73 -4.64 -18.96
CA ALA A 366 -94.31 -4.91 -19.18
C ALA A 366 -93.42 -3.78 -18.64
N ALA A 367 -93.76 -2.51 -18.91
CA ALA A 367 -93.04 -1.34 -18.39
C ALA A 367 -93.10 -1.27 -16.85
N ARG A 368 -94.26 -1.53 -16.24
CA ARG A 368 -94.39 -1.60 -14.77
C ARG A 368 -93.52 -2.69 -14.15
N ARG A 369 -93.55 -3.90 -14.70
CA ARG A 369 -92.69 -5.01 -14.23
C ARG A 369 -91.21 -4.67 -14.37
N ALA A 370 -90.83 -4.02 -15.46
CA ALA A 370 -89.45 -3.60 -15.69
C ALA A 370 -89.00 -2.49 -14.74
N ALA A 371 -89.87 -1.51 -14.45
CA ALA A 371 -89.60 -0.46 -13.48
C ALA A 371 -89.41 -1.03 -12.06
N GLN A 372 -90.29 -1.93 -11.63
CA GLN A 372 -90.15 -2.64 -10.35
C GLN A 372 -88.83 -3.42 -10.29
N ALA A 373 -88.50 -4.17 -11.33
CA ALA A 373 -87.26 -4.93 -11.40
C ALA A 373 -86.00 -4.04 -11.38
N ALA A 374 -86.08 -2.82 -11.92
CA ALA A 374 -84.99 -1.84 -11.86
C ALA A 374 -84.84 -1.27 -10.44
N GLU A 375 -85.94 -0.98 -9.75
CA GLU A 375 -85.92 -0.51 -8.37
C GLU A 375 -85.38 -1.58 -7.41
N ASP A 376 -85.81 -2.83 -7.54
CA ASP A 376 -85.29 -3.97 -6.78
C ASP A 376 -83.79 -4.19 -7.05
N ALA A 377 -83.33 -3.97 -8.29
CA ALA A 377 -81.92 -4.06 -8.63
C ALA A 377 -81.10 -2.91 -8.03
N ARG A 378 -81.63 -1.68 -7.99
CA ARG A 378 -80.98 -0.56 -7.27
C ARG A 378 -80.91 -0.81 -5.76
N GLY A 379 -81.96 -1.35 -5.16
CA GLY A 379 -81.96 -1.75 -3.75
C GLY A 379 -80.82 -2.72 -3.43
N ARG A 380 -80.68 -3.78 -4.24
CA ARG A 380 -79.57 -4.75 -4.13
C ARG A 380 -78.20 -4.12 -4.37
N ALA A 381 -78.08 -3.18 -5.31
CA ALA A 381 -76.83 -2.45 -5.52
C ALA A 381 -76.46 -1.59 -4.30
N GLY A 382 -77.43 -0.94 -3.64
CA GLY A 382 -77.21 -0.18 -2.41
C GLY A 382 -76.87 -1.04 -1.19
N GLU A 383 -77.43 -2.26 -1.09
CA GLU A 383 -77.01 -3.25 -0.09
C GLU A 383 -75.57 -3.72 -0.33
N ALA A 384 -75.23 -4.05 -1.57
CA ALA A 384 -73.87 -4.45 -1.93
C ALA A 384 -72.84 -3.32 -1.72
N ASP A 385 -73.23 -2.05 -1.92
CA ASP A 385 -72.39 -0.88 -1.65
C ASP A 385 -72.04 -0.74 -0.16
N ARG A 386 -73.04 -0.91 0.71
CA ARG A 386 -72.86 -0.90 2.18
C ARG A 386 -71.98 -2.06 2.62
N ALA A 387 -72.28 -3.28 2.15
CA ALA A 387 -71.50 -4.46 2.48
C ALA A 387 -70.02 -4.33 2.06
N GLY A 388 -69.75 -3.79 0.87
CA GLY A 388 -68.38 -3.53 0.41
C GLY A 388 -67.65 -2.49 1.26
N THR A 389 -68.34 -1.42 1.64
CA THR A 389 -67.78 -0.35 2.49
C THR A 389 -67.47 -0.85 3.90
N GLU A 390 -68.39 -1.62 4.50
CA GLU A 390 -68.22 -2.22 5.83
C GLU A 390 -67.10 -3.26 5.86
N ALA A 391 -66.95 -4.06 4.80
CA ALA A 391 -65.87 -5.04 4.69
C ALA A 391 -64.49 -4.38 4.63
N TRP A 392 -64.34 -3.31 3.83
CA TRP A 392 -63.09 -2.54 3.77
C TRP A 392 -62.80 -1.77 5.06
N ALA A 393 -63.83 -1.20 5.70
CA ALA A 393 -63.68 -0.54 6.99
C ALA A 393 -63.19 -1.51 8.07
N SER A 394 -63.72 -2.73 8.06
CA SER A 394 -63.31 -3.81 8.98
C SER A 394 -61.87 -4.26 8.76
N ALA A 395 -61.44 -4.45 7.51
CA ALA A 395 -60.04 -4.77 7.19
C ALA A 395 -59.09 -3.64 7.63
N ARG A 396 -59.46 -2.38 7.39
CA ARG A 396 -58.66 -1.21 7.79
C ARG A 396 -58.56 -1.06 9.32
N ALA A 397 -59.68 -1.23 10.02
CA ALA A 397 -59.69 -1.21 11.49
C ALA A 397 -58.80 -2.32 12.05
N PHE A 398 -58.84 -3.52 11.47
CA PHE A 398 -57.96 -4.62 11.88
C PHE A 398 -56.47 -4.30 11.70
N VAL A 399 -56.09 -3.63 10.60
CA VAL A 399 -54.71 -3.15 10.41
C VAL A 399 -54.32 -2.16 11.50
N GLN A 400 -55.18 -1.17 11.78
CA GLN A 400 -54.85 -0.08 12.71
C GLN A 400 -54.87 -0.53 14.18
N ASP A 401 -55.87 -1.31 14.58
CA ASP A 401 -56.14 -1.62 15.97
C ASP A 401 -55.47 -2.92 16.44
N VAL A 402 -55.09 -3.81 15.51
CA VAL A 402 -54.56 -5.14 15.83
C VAL A 402 -53.16 -5.36 15.26
N ILE A 403 -52.97 -5.17 13.94
CA ILE A 403 -51.66 -5.42 13.31
C ILE A 403 -50.61 -4.40 13.76
N ALA A 404 -50.93 -3.10 13.73
CA ALA A 404 -49.95 -2.06 14.03
C ALA A 404 -49.40 -2.14 15.47
N PRO A 405 -50.21 -2.33 16.53
CA PRO A 405 -49.70 -2.57 17.88
C PRO A 405 -48.81 -3.82 17.97
N GLN A 406 -49.17 -4.91 17.29
CA GLN A 406 -48.35 -6.12 17.30
C GLN A 406 -47.01 -5.93 16.57
N GLN A 407 -46.99 -5.17 15.47
CA GLN A 407 -45.75 -4.79 14.79
C GLN A 407 -44.83 -3.97 15.70
N GLN A 408 -45.39 -3.05 16.49
CA GLN A 408 -44.63 -2.27 17.46
C GLN A 408 -43.99 -3.18 18.53
N ILE A 409 -44.72 -4.18 19.04
CA ILE A 409 -44.18 -5.18 19.99
C ILE A 409 -43.00 -5.95 19.38
N VAL A 410 -43.10 -6.35 18.11
CA VAL A 410 -41.99 -7.03 17.41
C VAL A 410 -40.77 -6.12 17.32
N VAL A 411 -40.94 -4.87 16.88
CA VAL A 411 -39.85 -3.89 16.73
C VAL A 411 -39.15 -3.62 18.06
N GLU A 412 -39.91 -3.45 19.14
CA GLU A 412 -39.37 -3.23 20.49
C GLU A 412 -38.58 -4.44 20.98
N ALA A 413 -39.13 -5.65 20.84
CA ALA A 413 -38.44 -6.88 21.24
C ALA A 413 -37.15 -7.11 20.42
N GLU A 414 -37.18 -6.85 19.10
CA GLU A 414 -35.98 -6.91 18.24
C GLU A 414 -34.93 -5.85 18.60
N ALA A 415 -35.36 -4.65 19.03
CA ALA A 415 -34.44 -3.64 19.54
C ALA A 415 -33.73 -4.11 20.82
N SER A 416 -34.46 -4.70 21.77
CA SER A 416 -33.89 -5.26 23.00
C SER A 416 -32.90 -6.41 22.73
N VAL A 417 -33.22 -7.32 21.80
CA VAL A 417 -32.29 -8.39 21.38
C VAL A 417 -31.00 -7.81 20.79
N ARG A 418 -31.11 -6.81 19.90
CA ARG A 418 -29.93 -6.15 19.30
C ARG A 418 -29.06 -5.45 20.33
N GLU A 419 -29.67 -4.76 21.29
CA GLU A 419 -28.95 -4.11 22.38
C GLU A 419 -28.19 -5.13 23.24
N LEU A 420 -28.83 -6.25 23.60
CA LEU A 420 -28.20 -7.32 24.37
C LEU A 420 -27.06 -7.99 23.58
N ALA A 421 -27.24 -8.20 22.27
CA ALA A 421 -26.19 -8.72 21.40
C ALA A 421 -24.96 -7.80 21.38
N ALA A 422 -25.16 -6.49 21.23
CA ALA A 422 -24.07 -5.51 21.27
C ALA A 422 -23.34 -5.50 22.61
N ARG A 423 -24.08 -5.58 23.74
CA ARG A 423 -23.50 -5.69 25.08
C ARG A 423 -22.67 -6.98 25.25
N LEU A 424 -23.16 -8.11 24.73
CA LEU A 424 -22.44 -9.39 24.76
C LEU A 424 -21.15 -9.34 23.91
N GLU A 425 -21.20 -8.70 22.74
CA GLU A 425 -20.03 -8.51 21.88
C GLU A 425 -18.96 -7.66 22.58
N GLN A 426 -19.35 -6.50 23.13
CA GLN A 426 -18.46 -5.64 23.90
C GLN A 426 -17.83 -6.40 25.09
N ASN A 427 -18.65 -7.17 25.83
CA ASN A 427 -18.16 -7.97 26.95
C ASN A 427 -17.17 -9.06 26.53
N THR A 428 -17.41 -9.68 25.36
CA THR A 428 -16.51 -10.68 24.78
C THR A 428 -15.16 -10.07 24.42
N GLU A 429 -15.15 -8.85 23.89
CA GLU A 429 -13.91 -8.13 23.60
C GLU A 429 -13.12 -7.84 24.88
N HIS A 430 -13.78 -7.35 25.94
CA HIS A 430 -13.12 -7.16 27.24
C HIS A 430 -12.56 -8.46 27.84
N LEU A 431 -13.21 -9.60 27.62
CA LEU A 431 -12.69 -10.92 28.03
C LEU A 431 -11.47 -11.34 27.22
N ARG A 432 -11.43 -11.05 25.91
CA ARG A 432 -10.24 -11.27 25.07
C ARG A 432 -9.08 -10.39 25.52
N GLU A 433 -9.32 -9.12 25.80
CA GLU A 433 -8.31 -8.19 26.32
C GLU A 433 -7.70 -8.70 27.63
N LEU A 434 -8.52 -9.24 28.55
CA LEU A 434 -8.04 -9.83 29.80
C LEU A 434 -7.24 -11.12 29.57
N THR A 435 -7.64 -11.94 28.59
CA THR A 435 -6.91 -13.15 28.20
C THR A 435 -5.54 -12.78 27.62
N GLU A 436 -5.49 -11.76 26.76
CA GLU A 436 -4.24 -11.20 26.24
C GLU A 436 -3.35 -10.66 27.37
N LEU A 437 -3.92 -9.89 28.29
CA LEU A 437 -3.21 -9.33 29.44
C LEU A 437 -2.57 -10.43 30.30
N THR A 438 -3.32 -11.49 30.61
CA THR A 438 -2.81 -12.65 31.37
C THR A 438 -1.68 -13.34 30.61
N GLY A 439 -1.86 -13.64 29.33
CA GLY A 439 -0.83 -14.26 28.50
C GLY A 439 0.45 -13.41 28.40
N LEU A 440 0.31 -12.09 28.26
CA LEU A 440 1.45 -11.17 28.25
C LEU A 440 2.16 -11.12 29.61
N ARG A 441 1.42 -11.09 30.72
CA ARG A 441 1.99 -11.10 32.08
C ARG A 441 2.76 -12.38 32.37
N GLU A 442 2.28 -13.53 31.90
CA GLU A 442 2.99 -14.81 32.02
C GLU A 442 4.28 -14.84 31.17
N GLN A 443 4.26 -14.22 30.00
CA GLN A 443 5.43 -14.17 29.10
C GLN A 443 6.48 -13.13 29.53
N LEU A 444 6.09 -12.06 30.21
CA LEU A 444 6.97 -10.93 30.55
C LEU A 444 8.23 -11.34 31.32
N PRO A 445 8.18 -12.18 32.38
CA PRO A 445 9.37 -12.63 33.09
C PRO A 445 10.36 -13.34 32.16
N LYS A 446 9.87 -14.25 31.31
CA LYS A 446 10.71 -14.96 30.33
C LYS A 446 11.31 -14.00 29.30
N LEU A 447 10.54 -13.02 28.82
CA LEU A 447 11.05 -12.01 27.90
C LEU A 447 12.10 -11.11 28.56
N GLN A 448 11.94 -10.81 29.85
CA GLN A 448 12.91 -10.05 30.63
C GLN A 448 14.21 -10.86 30.83
N GLU A 449 14.12 -12.12 31.23
CA GLU A 449 15.28 -13.01 31.35
C GLU A 449 16.05 -13.13 30.03
N LEU A 450 15.33 -13.34 28.92
CA LEU A 450 15.94 -13.41 27.58
C LEU A 450 16.62 -12.10 27.19
N LYS A 451 16.01 -10.96 27.52
CA LYS A 451 16.58 -9.64 27.30
C LYS A 451 17.86 -9.45 28.12
N GLU A 452 17.81 -9.72 29.41
CA GLU A 452 18.95 -9.56 30.32
C GLU A 452 20.11 -10.48 29.94
N ALA A 453 19.82 -11.73 29.55
CA ALA A 453 20.83 -12.66 29.06
C ALA A 453 21.49 -12.17 27.76
N ALA A 454 20.71 -11.65 26.80
CA ALA A 454 21.23 -11.13 25.54
C ALA A 454 22.03 -9.83 25.75
N GLU A 455 21.57 -8.92 26.61
CA GLU A 455 22.30 -7.70 27.01
C GLU A 455 23.61 -8.03 27.73
N ALA A 456 23.62 -9.00 28.64
CA ALA A 456 24.82 -9.45 29.32
C ALA A 456 25.83 -10.09 28.36
N ALA A 457 25.37 -10.96 27.45
CA ALA A 457 26.23 -11.58 26.44
C ALA A 457 26.85 -10.55 25.49
N TYR A 458 26.06 -9.58 25.01
CA TYR A 458 26.57 -8.48 24.20
C TYR A 458 27.54 -7.58 24.98
N THR A 459 27.23 -7.24 26.23
CA THR A 459 28.11 -6.39 27.07
C THR A 459 29.44 -7.06 27.37
N ALA A 460 29.44 -8.37 27.64
CA ALA A 460 30.66 -9.14 27.84
C ALA A 460 31.55 -9.12 26.59
N ALA A 461 30.97 -9.45 25.42
CA ALA A 461 31.67 -9.38 24.14
C ALA A 461 32.15 -7.94 23.82
N ARG A 462 31.37 -6.94 24.19
CA ARG A 462 31.72 -5.53 24.01
C ARG A 462 32.93 -5.11 24.86
N ASN A 463 33.00 -5.54 26.11
CA ASN A 463 34.12 -5.23 26.99
C ASN A 463 35.44 -5.82 26.48
N ASP A 464 35.40 -7.06 25.99
CA ASP A 464 36.59 -7.72 25.41
C ASP A 464 37.09 -6.96 24.17
N THR A 465 36.16 -6.54 23.31
CA THR A 465 36.47 -5.83 22.06
C THR A 465 36.86 -4.37 22.30
N ASP A 466 36.38 -3.73 23.37
CA ASP A 466 36.81 -2.37 23.76
C ASP A 466 38.28 -2.34 24.21
N LEU A 467 38.77 -3.40 24.85
CA LEU A 467 40.20 -3.54 25.14
C LEU A 467 41.02 -3.66 23.85
N MET A 468 40.55 -4.45 22.88
CA MET A 468 41.19 -4.56 21.57
C MET A 468 41.23 -3.23 20.83
N VAL A 469 40.11 -2.47 20.85
CA VAL A 469 40.08 -1.13 20.25
C VAL A 469 41.09 -0.22 20.90
N LYS A 470 41.15 -0.17 22.24
CA LYS A 470 42.11 0.65 22.96
C LYS A 470 43.55 0.31 22.58
N GLN A 471 43.92 -0.97 22.65
CA GLN A 471 45.26 -1.43 22.29
C GLN A 471 45.60 -1.17 20.82
N GLY A 472 44.64 -1.37 19.91
CA GLY A 472 44.80 -1.08 18.49
C GLY A 472 45.00 0.42 18.23
N THR A 473 44.22 1.29 18.87
CA THR A 473 44.38 2.73 18.73
C THR A 473 45.63 3.27 19.41
N ASP A 474 46.11 2.65 20.50
CA ASP A 474 47.37 3.03 21.13
C ASP A 474 48.54 2.77 20.16
N ARG A 475 48.60 1.57 19.54
CA ARG A 475 49.61 1.26 18.50
C ARG A 475 49.47 2.18 17.28
N TRP A 476 48.25 2.41 16.83
CA TRP A 476 47.99 3.32 15.72
C TRP A 476 48.46 4.74 16.03
N SER A 477 48.28 5.20 17.26
CA SER A 477 48.80 6.49 17.75
C SER A 477 50.33 6.54 17.71
N ASP A 478 51.00 5.47 18.14
CA ASP A 478 52.47 5.39 18.13
C ASP A 478 53.04 5.42 16.70
N HIS A 479 52.42 4.69 15.77
CA HIS A 479 52.79 4.74 14.35
C HIS A 479 52.50 6.11 13.74
N LEU A 480 51.34 6.71 14.07
CA LEU A 480 50.97 8.05 13.60
C LEU A 480 51.96 9.10 14.07
N LEU A 481 52.35 9.08 15.35
CA LEU A 481 53.33 10.02 15.89
C LEU A 481 54.67 9.92 15.14
N ARG A 482 55.18 8.72 14.91
CA ARG A 482 56.42 8.51 14.13
C ARG A 482 56.32 9.07 12.71
N ARG A 483 55.22 8.77 12.01
CA ARG A 483 54.97 9.28 10.64
C ARG A 483 54.88 10.81 10.60
N MET A 484 54.22 11.42 11.59
CA MET A 484 54.08 12.87 11.69
C MET A 484 55.41 13.55 12.05
N GLN A 485 56.21 12.97 12.96
CA GLN A 485 57.54 13.47 13.32
C GLN A 485 58.54 13.44 12.17
N ALA A 486 58.47 12.42 11.30
CA ALA A 486 59.28 12.36 10.09
C ALA A 486 58.99 13.55 9.15
N CYS A 487 57.72 13.96 9.06
CA CYS A 487 57.34 15.14 8.29
C CYS A 487 57.75 16.44 8.99
N ASP A 488 57.57 16.52 10.32
CA ASP A 488 57.73 17.72 11.12
C ASP A 488 58.17 17.39 12.55
N PRO A 489 59.48 17.56 12.86
CA PRO A 489 60.02 17.25 14.18
C PRO A 489 59.43 18.06 15.34
N GLU A 490 58.72 19.16 15.07
CA GLU A 490 58.03 19.97 16.08
C GLU A 490 56.76 19.28 16.62
N ILE A 491 56.34 18.17 16.01
CA ILE A 491 55.21 17.37 16.47
C ILE A 491 55.65 16.48 17.63
N THR A 492 55.14 16.77 18.82
CA THR A 492 55.49 16.05 20.05
C THR A 492 54.43 15.03 20.45
N THR A 493 53.17 15.26 20.05
CA THR A 493 52.07 14.33 20.34
C THR A 493 51.18 14.14 19.11
N ALA A 494 50.77 12.91 18.87
CA ALA A 494 49.75 12.55 17.90
C ALA A 494 49.02 11.30 18.41
N SER A 495 47.70 11.32 18.40
CA SER A 495 46.91 10.20 18.90
C SER A 495 45.60 10.03 18.15
N VAL A 496 45.11 8.80 18.16
CA VAL A 496 43.81 8.39 17.63
C VAL A 496 42.91 8.01 18.80
N SER A 497 41.75 8.65 18.90
CA SER A 497 40.79 8.37 19.98
C SER A 497 40.17 6.97 19.84
N PRO A 498 40.17 6.12 20.89
CA PRO A 498 39.44 4.84 20.89
C PRO A 498 37.92 5.00 20.89
N GLN A 499 37.41 6.20 21.20
CA GLN A 499 35.96 6.44 21.27
C GLN A 499 35.35 6.74 19.90
N ASP A 500 36.09 7.40 19.01
CA ASP A 500 35.54 7.82 17.71
C ASP A 500 36.52 7.87 16.54
N PHE A 501 37.74 7.37 16.75
CA PHE A 501 38.81 7.33 15.77
C PHE A 501 39.19 8.70 15.20
N SER A 502 38.89 9.79 15.92
CA SER A 502 39.38 11.13 15.59
C SER A 502 40.87 11.25 15.92
N VAL A 503 41.55 12.10 15.15
CA VAL A 503 42.97 12.37 15.32
C VAL A 503 43.17 13.69 16.06
N THR A 504 44.07 13.68 17.03
CA THR A 504 44.60 14.88 17.68
C THR A 504 46.11 14.96 17.49
N VAL A 505 46.62 16.15 17.15
CA VAL A 505 48.06 16.43 16.96
C VAL A 505 48.42 17.64 17.81
N ASN A 506 49.48 17.56 18.63
CA ASN A 506 49.88 18.65 19.54
C ASN A 506 48.69 19.22 20.37
N GLY A 507 47.78 18.33 20.79
CA GLY A 507 46.59 18.68 21.57
C GLY A 507 45.41 19.29 20.80
N GLY A 508 45.55 19.60 19.50
CA GLY A 508 44.43 20.07 18.69
C GLY A 508 43.77 18.94 17.89
N ALA A 509 42.45 18.98 17.75
CA ALA A 509 41.70 18.09 16.88
C ALA A 509 41.93 18.42 15.40
N PHE A 510 41.75 17.46 14.49
CA PHE A 510 41.94 17.63 13.04
C PHE A 510 41.38 18.96 12.49
N ASP A 511 40.13 19.31 12.84
CA ASP A 511 39.47 20.51 12.34
C ASP A 511 40.06 21.82 12.92
N SER A 512 40.70 21.75 14.09
CA SER A 512 41.25 22.90 14.82
C SER A 512 42.77 23.08 14.67
N THR A 513 43.51 22.04 14.28
CA THR A 513 44.99 22.06 14.31
C THR A 513 45.64 22.69 13.08
N VAL A 514 44.93 22.79 11.96
CA VAL A 514 45.55 23.21 10.71
C VAL A 514 44.61 24.12 9.91
N VAL A 515 45.02 25.39 9.77
CA VAL A 515 44.36 26.42 8.94
C VAL A 515 44.71 26.25 7.46
N THR A 516 45.79 25.54 7.14
CA THR A 516 46.33 25.34 5.77
C THR A 516 46.05 23.93 5.23
N GLY A 517 45.71 23.80 3.94
CA GLY A 517 45.35 22.51 3.32
C GLY A 517 46.45 21.43 3.34
N HIS A 518 47.73 21.82 3.42
CA HIS A 518 48.85 20.86 3.45
C HIS A 518 48.96 20.09 4.77
N GLY A 519 48.70 20.73 5.92
CA GLY A 519 48.81 20.03 7.19
C GLY A 519 47.68 19.02 7.37
N ARG A 520 46.49 19.27 6.81
CA ARG A 520 45.38 18.31 6.75
C ARG A 520 45.69 17.12 5.84
N THR A 521 46.27 17.38 4.67
CA THR A 521 46.77 16.34 3.74
C THR A 521 47.78 15.43 4.45
N ARG A 522 48.78 16.02 5.10
CA ARG A 522 49.79 15.28 5.89
C ARG A 522 49.16 14.41 6.98
N ILE A 523 48.21 14.95 7.75
CA ILE A 523 47.52 14.17 8.81
C ILE A 523 46.79 12.98 8.19
N ASN A 524 45.94 13.20 7.18
CA ASN A 524 45.17 12.13 6.55
C ASN A 524 46.06 11.02 5.97
N VAL A 525 47.11 11.37 5.20
CA VAL A 525 48.01 10.36 4.63
C VAL A 525 48.76 9.60 5.73
N SER A 526 49.34 10.30 6.71
CA SER A 526 50.05 9.66 7.83
C SER A 526 49.13 8.77 8.67
N THR A 527 47.88 9.16 8.89
CA THR A 527 46.88 8.36 9.60
C THR A 527 46.57 7.07 8.85
N LEU A 528 46.39 7.13 7.52
CA LEU A 528 46.13 5.95 6.69
C LEU A 528 47.34 5.01 6.60
N LEU A 529 48.56 5.56 6.54
CA LEU A 529 49.80 4.78 6.60
C LEU A 529 49.93 4.08 7.95
N ALA A 530 49.76 4.82 9.05
CA ALA A 530 49.88 4.30 10.41
C ALA A 530 48.85 3.19 10.72
N LEU A 531 47.65 3.26 10.15
CA LEU A 531 46.64 2.19 10.28
C LEU A 531 47.14 0.88 9.67
N ARG A 532 47.82 0.95 8.53
CA ARG A 532 48.36 -0.21 7.82
C ARG A 532 49.63 -0.74 8.48
N ASP A 533 50.45 0.15 9.03
CA ASP A 533 51.57 -0.24 9.91
C ASP A 533 51.06 -1.04 11.11
N THR A 534 49.96 -0.59 11.73
CA THR A 534 49.30 -1.31 12.83
C THR A 534 48.75 -2.66 12.38
N ALA A 535 48.12 -2.73 11.21
CA ALA A 535 47.59 -3.98 10.66
C ALA A 535 48.66 -5.04 10.37
N ARG A 536 49.91 -4.63 10.07
CA ARG A 536 51.03 -5.57 9.90
C ARG A 536 51.43 -6.24 11.20
N GLU A 537 51.29 -5.52 12.32
CA GLU A 537 51.62 -6.02 13.65
C GLU A 537 50.46 -6.80 14.28
N VAL A 538 49.24 -6.62 13.76
CA VAL A 538 48.01 -7.26 14.25
C VAL A 538 47.32 -8.00 13.11
N PRO A 539 47.65 -9.27 12.87
CA PRO A 539 47.12 -10.04 11.74
C PRO A 539 45.59 -10.19 11.71
N ALA A 540 44.92 -9.97 12.84
CA ALA A 540 43.46 -10.01 12.96
C ALA A 540 42.76 -8.80 12.32
N MET A 541 43.49 -7.73 11.99
CA MET A 541 42.93 -6.52 11.38
C MET A 541 42.66 -6.75 9.87
N PRO A 542 41.40 -6.64 9.40
CA PRO A 542 41.07 -6.81 7.99
C PRO A 542 41.36 -5.52 7.19
N VAL A 543 42.57 -4.96 7.34
CA VAL A 543 43.01 -3.77 6.60
C VAL A 543 43.87 -4.22 5.42
N PRO A 544 43.44 -3.98 4.16
CA PRO A 544 44.26 -4.30 2.99
C PRO A 544 45.58 -3.51 3.02
N GLN A 545 46.69 -4.17 2.69
CA GLN A 545 47.99 -3.51 2.45
C GLN A 545 48.02 -2.81 1.08
N PHE A 546 46.94 -2.11 0.77
CA PHE A 546 46.72 -1.35 -0.45
C PHE A 546 46.32 0.07 -0.06
N LEU A 547 46.90 1.07 -0.72
CA LEU A 547 46.52 2.46 -0.54
C LEU A 547 46.54 3.19 -1.87
N MET A 548 45.45 3.87 -2.17
CA MET A 548 45.38 4.80 -3.29
C MET A 548 45.35 6.22 -2.74
N VAL A 549 46.22 7.11 -3.22
CA VAL A 549 46.23 8.51 -2.78
C VAL A 549 46.22 9.43 -3.99
N ASP A 550 45.15 10.20 -4.14
CA ASP A 550 45.08 11.23 -5.15
C ASP A 550 45.58 12.55 -4.56
N SER A 551 46.68 13.01 -5.14
CA SER A 551 47.40 14.23 -4.82
C SER A 551 47.96 14.25 -3.39
N PRO A 552 48.81 13.28 -3.00
CA PRO A 552 49.40 13.15 -1.65
C PRO A 552 50.24 14.37 -1.23
N PHE A 553 50.70 15.16 -2.20
CA PHE A 553 51.57 16.33 -1.99
C PHE A 553 50.82 17.67 -2.13
N THR A 554 49.50 17.65 -2.15
CA THR A 554 48.68 18.86 -2.34
C THR A 554 49.00 19.92 -1.28
N GLY A 555 49.24 21.14 -1.74
CA GLY A 555 49.49 22.30 -0.88
C GLY A 555 50.91 22.38 -0.31
N LEU A 556 51.80 21.43 -0.66
CA LEU A 556 53.23 21.52 -0.36
C LEU A 556 53.91 22.43 -1.39
N GLY A 557 54.65 23.43 -0.91
CA GLY A 557 55.46 24.31 -1.74
C GLY A 557 56.93 23.89 -1.82
N ASN A 558 57.79 24.85 -2.16
CA ASN A 558 59.24 24.66 -2.26
C ASN A 558 60.00 25.01 -0.96
N SER A 559 59.29 25.23 0.16
CA SER A 559 59.97 25.52 1.42
C SER A 559 60.73 24.28 1.93
N PRO A 560 61.82 24.42 2.70
CA PRO A 560 62.52 23.27 3.27
C PRO A 560 61.63 22.36 4.12
N LYS A 561 60.62 22.93 4.78
CA LYS A 561 59.63 22.18 5.58
C LYS A 561 58.68 21.36 4.69
N ASP A 562 58.23 21.94 3.60
CA ASP A 562 57.36 21.27 2.63
C ASP A 562 58.10 20.18 1.87
N GLN A 563 59.35 20.41 1.46
CA GLN A 563 60.20 19.41 0.82
C GLN A 563 60.46 18.22 1.75
N ARG A 564 60.76 18.48 3.04
CA ARG A 564 60.88 17.42 4.05
C ARG A 564 59.59 16.64 4.21
N THR A 565 58.45 17.32 4.29
CA THR A 565 57.14 16.69 4.42
C THR A 565 56.85 15.82 3.18
N GLY A 566 57.09 16.34 1.98
CA GLY A 566 56.94 15.59 0.72
C GLY A 566 57.80 14.34 0.68
N ALA A 567 59.08 14.47 1.03
CA ALA A 567 60.02 13.35 1.08
C ALA A 567 59.60 12.29 2.11
N ALA A 568 59.20 12.70 3.32
CA ALA A 568 58.75 11.79 4.37
C ALA A 568 57.44 11.06 4.01
N LEU A 569 56.51 11.74 3.34
CA LEU A 569 55.29 11.13 2.84
C LEU A 569 55.59 10.13 1.71
N LEU A 570 56.47 10.48 0.77
CA LEU A 570 56.90 9.58 -0.31
C LEU A 570 57.63 8.34 0.24
N GLU A 571 58.50 8.53 1.23
CA GLU A 571 59.19 7.45 1.94
C GLU A 571 58.18 6.52 2.61
N GLY A 572 57.23 7.06 3.39
CA GLY A 572 56.21 6.24 4.05
C GLY A 572 55.29 5.47 3.08
N LEU A 573 54.94 6.09 1.94
CA LEU A 573 54.22 5.41 0.86
C LEU A 573 55.07 4.30 0.22
N THR A 574 56.37 4.53 0.05
CA THR A 574 57.29 3.54 -0.52
C THR A 574 57.54 2.38 0.45
N GLU A 575 57.73 2.66 1.74
CA GLU A 575 57.81 1.65 2.79
C GLU A 575 56.54 0.79 2.85
N LEU A 576 55.36 1.43 2.77
CA LEU A 576 54.09 0.70 2.72
C LEU A 576 54.06 -0.26 1.53
N ALA A 577 54.44 0.22 0.34
CA ALA A 577 54.46 -0.58 -0.88
C ALA A 577 55.46 -1.74 -0.85
N THR A 578 56.67 -1.50 -0.35
CA THR A 578 57.78 -2.47 -0.42
C THR A 578 57.82 -3.48 0.71
N SER A 579 57.22 -3.17 1.85
CA SER A 579 57.20 -4.09 2.98
C SER A 579 56.52 -5.40 2.59
N GLN A 580 57.18 -6.51 2.89
CA GLN A 580 56.58 -7.83 2.75
C GLN A 580 55.77 -8.12 4.00
N HIS A 581 54.50 -8.47 3.82
CA HIS A 581 53.73 -9.05 4.92
C HIS A 581 54.24 -10.47 5.20
N PRO A 582 54.18 -10.99 6.45
CA PRO A 582 54.53 -12.37 6.78
C PRO A 582 53.83 -13.45 5.94
N SER A 583 52.69 -13.13 5.31
CA SER A 583 52.00 -14.00 4.35
C SER A 583 52.66 -14.07 2.96
N GLY A 584 53.78 -13.38 2.75
CA GLY A 584 54.48 -13.30 1.46
C GLY A 584 53.86 -12.32 0.46
N THR A 585 52.76 -11.65 0.82
CA THR A 585 52.11 -10.65 -0.03
C THR A 585 52.70 -9.26 0.26
N GLY A 586 53.30 -8.63 -0.77
CA GLY A 586 53.75 -7.25 -0.69
C GLY A 586 52.59 -6.26 -0.65
N GLY A 587 52.85 -5.06 -0.12
CA GLY A 587 51.91 -3.95 -0.24
C GLY A 587 51.82 -3.41 -1.66
N GLN A 588 50.83 -2.57 -1.92
CA GLN A 588 50.78 -1.77 -3.14
C GLN A 588 50.26 -0.36 -2.85
N VAL A 589 50.91 0.63 -3.47
CA VAL A 589 50.50 2.03 -3.44
C VAL A 589 50.35 2.55 -4.85
N ILE A 590 49.23 3.23 -5.11
CA ILE A 590 48.99 3.95 -6.36
C ILE A 590 48.75 5.41 -6.00
N ILE A 591 49.59 6.31 -6.52
CA ILE A 591 49.42 7.75 -6.32
C ILE A 591 49.17 8.47 -7.64
N ALA A 592 48.39 9.54 -7.58
CA ALA A 592 48.31 10.53 -8.63
C ALA A 592 48.88 11.85 -8.10
N CYS A 593 49.82 12.48 -8.81
CA CYS A 593 50.34 13.79 -8.43
C CYS A 593 50.77 14.58 -9.66
N THR A 594 51.05 15.87 -9.51
CA THR A 594 51.59 16.69 -10.60
C THR A 594 53.04 16.34 -10.86
N GLU A 595 53.82 16.25 -9.77
CA GLU A 595 55.25 15.95 -9.76
C GLU A 595 55.56 15.07 -8.55
N LEU A 596 56.59 14.23 -8.66
CA LEU A 596 57.15 13.49 -7.53
C LEU A 596 58.11 14.39 -6.74
N LEU A 597 57.91 14.50 -5.43
CA LEU A 597 58.81 15.25 -4.56
C LEU A 597 59.95 14.34 -4.09
N GLY A 598 61.01 14.23 -4.90
CA GLY A 598 62.23 13.47 -4.60
C GLY A 598 62.71 12.59 -5.77
N PRO A 599 63.95 12.07 -5.73
CA PRO A 599 64.44 11.20 -6.78
C PRO A 599 63.66 9.88 -6.80
N PRO A 600 63.31 9.34 -7.99
CA PRO A 600 62.60 8.07 -8.10
C PRO A 600 63.45 6.94 -7.50
N GLN A 601 62.90 6.28 -6.48
CA GLN A 601 63.52 5.11 -5.86
C GLN A 601 63.27 3.86 -6.73
N ALA A 602 64.10 2.81 -6.59
CA ALA A 602 63.98 1.59 -7.40
C ALA A 602 62.60 0.88 -7.28
N ALA A 603 61.88 1.09 -6.18
CA ALA A 603 60.55 0.55 -5.94
C ALA A 603 59.39 1.38 -6.51
N VAL A 604 59.69 2.58 -7.03
CA VAL A 604 58.73 3.54 -7.58
C VAL A 604 58.77 3.48 -9.09
N ARG A 605 57.61 3.20 -9.71
CA ARG A 605 57.43 3.40 -11.15
C ARG A 605 56.64 4.66 -11.40
N GLU A 606 57.26 5.59 -12.11
CA GLU A 606 56.58 6.77 -12.63
C GLU A 606 55.95 6.48 -13.99
N ILE A 607 54.69 6.91 -14.15
CA ILE A 607 53.95 6.92 -15.40
C ILE A 607 53.63 8.38 -15.70
N LEU A 608 54.39 8.95 -16.64
CA LEU A 608 54.20 10.31 -17.12
C LEU A 608 52.92 10.40 -17.95
N THR A 609 52.09 11.38 -17.66
CA THR A 609 50.85 11.69 -18.36
C THR A 609 50.87 13.16 -18.78
N SER A 610 50.27 13.48 -19.93
CA SER A 610 50.13 14.85 -20.41
C SER A 610 48.73 15.06 -20.99
N LEU A 611 48.42 16.26 -21.49
CA LEU A 611 47.18 16.48 -22.23
C LEU A 611 47.16 15.74 -23.58
N ALA A 612 48.34 15.50 -24.16
CA ALA A 612 48.52 14.72 -25.39
C ALA A 612 48.50 13.20 -25.11
N ASP A 613 49.20 12.78 -24.07
CA ASP A 613 49.29 11.38 -23.62
C ASP A 613 48.53 11.23 -22.30
N GLY A 614 47.20 11.23 -22.40
CA GLY A 614 46.31 11.13 -21.25
C GLY A 614 46.53 9.87 -20.40
N ALA A 615 46.06 9.92 -19.16
CA ALA A 615 46.15 8.78 -18.24
C ALA A 615 45.40 7.54 -18.75
N ILE A 616 44.29 7.73 -19.46
CA ILE A 616 43.52 6.67 -20.12
C ILE A 616 44.08 6.48 -21.54
N PRO A 617 44.68 5.31 -21.85
CA PRO A 617 45.20 5.04 -23.19
C PRO A 617 44.09 4.94 -24.24
N GLY A 618 44.41 5.27 -25.50
CA GLY A 618 43.51 5.13 -26.65
C GLY A 618 42.46 6.23 -26.83
N LEU A 619 42.29 7.13 -25.87
CA LEU A 619 41.44 8.31 -26.03
C LEU A 619 42.16 9.42 -26.81
N PRO A 620 41.44 10.23 -27.60
CA PRO A 620 42.04 11.37 -28.29
C PRO A 620 42.61 12.40 -27.28
N PRO A 621 43.63 13.18 -27.68
CA PRO A 621 44.15 14.28 -26.88
C PRO A 621 43.03 15.22 -26.43
N ARG A 622 43.16 15.78 -25.22
CA ARG A 622 42.24 16.83 -24.78
C ARG A 622 42.69 18.16 -25.38
N ASP A 623 41.80 18.82 -26.13
CA ASP A 623 42.00 20.19 -26.57
C ASP A 623 42.13 21.11 -25.37
N SER A 624 43.17 21.95 -25.34
CA SER A 624 43.48 22.88 -24.24
C SER A 624 42.37 23.91 -23.96
N ASP A 625 41.40 24.03 -24.87
CA ASP A 625 40.37 25.09 -24.88
C ASP A 625 39.00 24.65 -24.36
N THR A 626 38.86 23.41 -23.88
CA THR A 626 37.60 22.94 -23.26
C THR A 626 37.73 22.93 -21.73
N PRO A 627 37.03 23.81 -20.99
CA PRO A 627 37.14 23.92 -19.54
C PRO A 627 36.61 22.70 -18.78
#